data_AF-A0A8E1RJA8-F1
#
_entry.id   AF-A0A8E1RJA8-F1
#
_cell.length_a   1.000
_cell.length_b   1.000
_cell.length_c   1.000
_cell.angle_alpha   90.00
_cell.angle_beta   90.00
_cell.angle_gamma   90.00
#
_symmetry.space_group_name_H-M   'P 1'
#
loop_
_entity.id
_entity.type
_entity.pdbx_description
1 polymer ?
#
loop_
_entity_poly.entity_id
_entity_poly.type
_entity_poly.pdbx_seq_one_letter_code
_entity_poly.pdbx_strand_id
1 'polypeptide(L)'
;MEEQIMNIKLIAAIITISLALVFYTIGVFSERKAGSLRLKQILFFGMGLVFDTTGTTIMSSIASSSSAATPALHLVTGVAAIVLMAFHFLWAAYVLGVGSQKSKTNFHKFSLVVWMFWLISYVAGLVMGMTS
;
A
#
# COMPACT_ATOMS: atom_id res chain seq x y z
N MET A 1 29.93 -3.32 9.41
CA MET A 1 29.26 -2.03 9.11
C MET A 1 28.15 -2.22 8.08
N GLU A 2 28.42 -2.85 6.93
CA GLU A 2 27.39 -3.13 5.90
C GLU A 2 26.23 -4.01 6.41
N GLU A 3 26.51 -5.05 7.20
CA GLU A 3 25.48 -5.90 7.81
C GLU A 3 24.55 -5.12 8.74
N GLN A 4 25.10 -4.22 9.56
CA GLN A 4 24.30 -3.39 10.46
C GLN A 4 23.42 -2.40 9.67
N ILE A 5 23.94 -1.84 8.58
CA ILE A 5 23.18 -0.96 7.68
C ILE A 5 22.04 -1.72 7.00
N MET A 6 22.27 -2.97 6.55
CA MET A 6 21.20 -3.82 6.00
C MET A 6 20.11 -4.12 7.01
N ASN A 7 20.47 -4.47 8.25
CA ASN A 7 19.51 -4.75 9.32
C ASN A 7 18.63 -3.52 9.63
N ILE A 8 19.23 -2.32 9.68
CA ILE A 8 18.49 -1.07 9.88
C ILE A 8 17.53 -0.81 8.71
N LYS A 9 17.97 -0.99 7.46
CA LYS A 9 17.12 -0.81 6.28
C LYS A 9 15.96 -1.81 6.25
N LEU A 10 16.18 -3.07 6.61
CA LEU A 10 15.14 -4.09 6.68
C LEU A 10 14.09 -3.75 7.74
N ILE A 11 14.51 -3.38 8.95
CA ILE A 11 13.59 -2.97 10.02
C ILE A 11 12.77 -1.75 9.57
N ALA A 12 13.41 -0.76 8.95
CA ALA A 12 12.73 0.42 8.43
C ALA A 12 11.72 0.07 7.32
N ALA A 13 12.06 -0.84 6.40
CA ALA A 13 11.15 -1.33 5.36
C ALA A 13 9.92 -2.02 5.97
N ILE A 14 10.12 -2.91 6.95
CA ILE A 14 9.01 -3.62 7.61
C ILE A 14 8.09 -2.65 8.32
N ILE A 15 8.65 -1.69 9.07
CA ILE A 15 7.87 -0.67 9.79
C ILE A 15 7.08 0.19 8.80
N THR A 16 7.70 0.65 7.71
CA THR A 16 7.04 1.50 6.71
C THR A 16 5.91 0.76 5.98
N ILE A 17 6.11 -0.46 5.51
CA ILE A 17 5.03 -1.23 4.88
C ILE A 17 3.92 -1.58 5.89
N SER A 18 4.26 -1.88 7.14
CA SER A 18 3.25 -2.12 8.19
C SER A 18 2.42 -0.86 8.48
N LEU A 19 3.05 0.31 8.49
CA LEU A 19 2.33 1.59 8.59
C LEU A 19 1.42 1.81 7.38
N ALA A 20 1.86 1.45 6.18
CA ALA A 20 1.03 1.52 4.98
C ALA A 20 -0.25 0.67 5.14
N LEU A 21 -0.11 -0.57 5.63
CA LEU A 21 -1.24 -1.46 5.94
C LEU A 21 -2.22 -0.79 6.91
N VAL A 22 -1.71 -0.21 8.00
CA VAL A 22 -2.53 0.43 9.03
C VAL A 22 -3.28 1.63 8.45
N PHE A 23 -2.58 2.56 7.80
CA PHE A 23 -3.21 3.75 7.23
C PHE A 23 -4.21 3.41 6.12
N TYR A 24 -3.87 2.47 5.25
CA TYR A 24 -4.74 2.07 4.16
C TYR A 24 -6.02 1.39 4.68
N THR A 25 -5.89 0.50 5.65
CA THR A 25 -7.03 -0.16 6.32
C THR A 25 -7.91 0.86 7.04
N ILE A 26 -7.32 1.81 7.79
CA ILE A 26 -8.09 2.87 8.44
C ILE A 26 -8.84 3.70 7.40
N GLY A 27 -8.21 4.06 6.27
CA GLY A 27 -8.85 4.79 5.18
C GLY A 27 -10.10 4.07 4.67
N VAL A 28 -9.98 2.79 4.32
CA VAL A 28 -11.05 1.96 3.73
C VAL A 28 -12.20 1.72 4.72
N PHE A 29 -11.87 1.34 5.96
CA PHE A 29 -12.90 1.03 6.97
C PHE A 29 -13.53 2.29 7.55
N SER A 30 -12.77 3.39 7.68
CA SER A 30 -13.33 4.69 8.05
C SER A 30 -14.30 5.20 6.99
N GLU A 31 -14.01 4.97 5.71
CA GLU A 31 -14.90 5.31 4.61
C GLU A 31 -16.21 4.53 4.71
N ARG A 32 -16.11 3.20 4.87
CA ARG A 32 -17.27 2.31 5.03
C ARG A 32 -18.13 2.72 6.22
N LYS A 33 -17.52 3.07 7.36
CA LYS A 33 -18.23 3.54 8.55
C LYS A 33 -18.88 4.92 8.35
N ALA A 34 -18.24 5.80 7.61
CA ALA A 34 -18.77 7.15 7.32
C ALA A 34 -19.90 7.14 6.28
N GLY A 35 -20.01 6.07 5.47
CA GLY A 35 -21.00 5.90 4.41
C GLY A 35 -20.84 6.84 3.21
N SER A 36 -19.79 7.66 3.21
CA SER A 36 -19.48 8.63 2.16
C SER A 36 -18.01 9.02 2.22
N LEU A 37 -17.40 9.17 1.04
CA LEU A 37 -16.02 9.62 0.89
C LEU A 37 -15.84 11.07 1.38
N ARG A 38 -14.89 11.30 2.30
CA ARG A 38 -14.49 12.62 2.79
C ARG A 38 -12.98 12.81 2.66
N LEU A 39 -12.52 14.06 2.82
CA LEU A 39 -11.10 14.43 2.70
C LEU A 39 -10.19 13.63 3.65
N LYS A 40 -10.66 13.29 4.86
CA LYS A 40 -9.89 12.51 5.84
C LYS A 40 -9.46 11.14 5.29
N GLN A 41 -10.34 10.46 4.55
CA GLN A 41 -10.03 9.16 3.96
C GLN A 41 -8.96 9.29 2.86
N ILE A 42 -9.03 10.35 2.06
CA ILE A 42 -8.01 10.65 1.03
C ILE A 42 -6.64 10.86 1.69
N LEU A 43 -6.57 11.59 2.80
CA LEU A 43 -5.32 11.76 3.54
C LEU A 43 -4.76 10.41 4.01
N PHE A 44 -5.61 9.51 4.52
CA PHE A 44 -5.20 8.16 4.90
C PHE A 44 -4.70 7.32 3.70
N PHE A 45 -5.38 7.39 2.56
CA PHE A 45 -4.94 6.72 1.33
C PHE A 45 -3.59 7.26 0.84
N GLY A 46 -3.40 8.58 0.86
CA GLY A 46 -2.15 9.22 0.48
C GLY A 46 -0.99 8.85 1.41
N MET A 47 -1.21 8.87 2.73
CA MET A 47 -0.20 8.40 3.69
C MET A 47 0.14 6.93 3.46
N GLY A 48 -0.87 6.07 3.28
CA GLY A 48 -0.67 4.65 2.96
C GLY A 48 0.22 4.46 1.72
N LEU A 49 -0.08 5.19 0.63
CA LEU A 49 0.68 5.11 -0.61
C LEU A 49 2.14 5.57 -0.46
N VAL A 50 2.38 6.65 0.29
CA VAL A 50 3.72 7.16 0.57
C VAL A 50 4.54 6.14 1.35
N PHE A 51 3.95 5.55 2.39
CA PHE A 51 4.61 4.52 3.19
C PHE A 51 4.88 3.24 2.39
N ASP A 52 3.93 2.79 1.56
CA ASP A 52 4.07 1.58 0.74
C ASP A 52 5.16 1.74 -0.32
N THR A 53 5.16 2.89 -1.01
CA THR A 53 6.18 3.24 -2.00
C THR A 53 7.56 3.34 -1.36
N THR A 54 7.66 3.97 -0.17
CA THR A 54 8.92 4.09 0.57
C THR A 54 9.44 2.73 1.00
N GLY A 55 8.59 1.90 1.61
CA GLY A 55 8.96 0.56 2.06
C GLY A 55 9.39 -0.35 0.91
N THR A 56 8.65 -0.32 -0.20
CA THR A 56 9.00 -1.07 -1.42
C THR A 56 10.32 -0.59 -2.02
N THR A 57 10.57 0.73 -2.07
CA THR A 57 11.84 1.28 -2.59
C THR A 57 13.03 0.85 -1.73
N ILE A 58 12.89 0.87 -0.40
CA ILE A 58 13.93 0.38 0.52
C ILE A 58 14.17 -1.11 0.28
N MET A 59 13.10 -1.91 0.16
CA MET A 59 13.20 -3.34 -0.12
C MET A 59 13.88 -3.63 -1.47
N SER A 60 13.55 -2.88 -2.53
CA SER A 60 14.20 -2.98 -3.84
C SER A 60 15.68 -2.58 -3.80
N SER A 61 16.05 -1.60 -2.96
CA SER A 61 17.45 -1.25 -2.72
C SER A 61 18.21 -2.40 -2.06
N ILE A 62 17.60 -3.10 -1.10
CA ILE A 62 18.20 -4.23 -0.41
C ILE A 62 18.36 -5.41 -1.38
N ALA A 63 17.31 -5.72 -2.15
CA ALA A 63 17.30 -6.75 -3.18
C ALA A 63 18.38 -6.52 -4.24
N SER A 64 18.52 -5.29 -4.73
CA SER A 64 19.56 -4.95 -5.73
C SER A 64 21.00 -5.07 -5.19
N SER A 65 21.17 -4.94 -3.87
CA SER A 65 22.47 -5.09 -3.19
C SER A 65 22.77 -6.52 -2.74
N SER A 66 21.79 -7.42 -2.79
CA SER A 66 21.94 -8.81 -2.41
C SER A 66 22.02 -9.70 -3.65
N SER A 67 22.86 -10.72 -3.62
CA SER A 67 22.99 -11.69 -4.74
C SER A 67 21.80 -12.67 -4.82
N ALA A 68 20.79 -12.49 -3.94
CA ALA A 68 19.62 -13.34 -3.86
C ALA A 68 18.61 -12.95 -4.94
N ALA A 69 18.15 -13.93 -5.71
CA ALA A 69 17.12 -13.72 -6.72
C ALA A 69 15.80 -13.35 -6.03
N THR A 70 15.32 -12.13 -6.23
CA THR A 70 13.96 -11.77 -5.80
C THR A 70 12.96 -12.44 -6.75
N PRO A 71 11.95 -13.18 -6.23
CA PRO A 71 10.95 -13.82 -7.08
C PRO A 71 10.25 -12.78 -7.97
N ALA A 72 10.28 -12.98 -9.29
CA ALA A 72 9.68 -12.06 -10.26
C ALA A 72 8.19 -11.80 -9.99
N LEU A 73 7.48 -12.82 -9.49
CA LEU A 73 6.07 -12.72 -9.11
C LEU A 73 5.85 -11.70 -7.99
N HIS A 74 6.68 -11.69 -6.95
CA HIS A 74 6.57 -10.73 -5.85
C HIS A 74 6.80 -9.30 -6.31
N LEU A 75 7.79 -9.09 -7.20
CA LEU A 75 8.09 -7.77 -7.73
C LEU A 75 6.92 -7.23 -8.57
N VAL A 76 6.33 -8.07 -9.43
CA VAL A 76 5.18 -7.70 -10.26
C VAL A 76 3.96 -7.41 -9.40
N THR A 77 3.65 -8.25 -8.40
CA THR A 77 2.49 -8.03 -7.52
C THR A 77 2.66 -6.80 -6.64
N GLY A 78 3.87 -6.51 -6.16
CA GLY A 78 4.19 -5.32 -5.38
C GLY A 78 3.99 -4.04 -6.18
N VAL A 79 4.57 -3.97 -7.39
CA VAL A 79 4.39 -2.81 -8.28
C VAL A 79 2.93 -2.64 -8.70
N ALA A 80 2.24 -3.73 -9.03
CA ALA A 80 0.81 -3.69 -9.35
C ALA A 80 -0.03 -3.14 -8.18
N ALA A 81 0.31 -3.49 -6.95
CA ALA A 81 -0.38 -2.99 -5.76
C ALA A 81 -0.18 -1.48 -5.56
N ILE A 82 1.04 -0.97 -5.74
CA ILE A 82 1.34 0.48 -5.68
C ILE A 82 0.57 1.24 -6.76
N VAL A 83 0.60 0.76 -8.01
CA VAL A 83 -0.12 1.38 -9.13
C VAL A 83 -1.62 1.42 -8.85
N LEU A 84 -2.17 0.34 -8.33
CA LEU A 84 -3.59 0.26 -7.99
C LEU A 84 -3.96 1.20 -6.83
N MET A 85 -3.13 1.30 -5.80
CA MET A 85 -3.31 2.27 -4.71
C MET A 85 -3.22 3.72 -5.20
N ALA A 86 -2.27 4.03 -6.09
CA ALA A 86 -2.13 5.35 -6.67
C ALA A 86 -3.36 5.73 -7.51
N PHE A 87 -3.82 4.79 -8.36
CA PHE A 87 -5.07 4.97 -9.11
C PHE A 87 -6.26 5.18 -8.17
N HIS A 88 -6.37 4.39 -7.11
CA HIS A 88 -7.43 4.52 -6.10
C HIS A 88 -7.41 5.88 -5.39
N PHE A 89 -6.23 6.38 -5.03
CA PHE A 89 -6.05 7.70 -4.42
C PHE A 89 -6.49 8.83 -5.37
N LEU A 90 -6.05 8.79 -6.64
CA LEU A 90 -6.45 9.78 -7.65
C LEU A 90 -7.96 9.72 -7.91
N TRP A 91 -8.52 8.52 -7.99
CA TRP A 91 -9.96 8.33 -8.13
C TRP A 91 -10.73 8.86 -6.93
N ALA A 92 -10.20 8.71 -5.71
CA ALA A 92 -10.79 9.30 -4.50
C ALA A 92 -10.82 10.83 -4.57
N ALA A 93 -9.71 11.45 -5.00
CA ALA A 93 -9.64 12.90 -5.19
C ALA A 93 -10.65 13.39 -6.24
N TYR A 94 -10.75 12.69 -7.37
CA TYR A 94 -11.72 12.98 -8.42
C TYR A 94 -13.17 12.85 -7.92
N VAL A 95 -13.52 11.75 -7.25
CA VAL A 95 -14.88 11.53 -6.72
C VAL A 95 -15.24 12.53 -5.64
N LEU A 96 -14.27 13.00 -4.83
CA LEU A 96 -14.54 14.02 -3.83
C LEU A 96 -14.81 15.39 -4.46
N GLY A 97 -14.02 15.79 -5.46
CA GLY A 97 -14.11 17.11 -6.11
C GLY A 97 -15.24 17.25 -7.13
N VAL A 98 -15.45 16.22 -7.96
CA VAL A 98 -16.35 16.27 -9.13
C VAL A 98 -17.48 15.23 -9.03
N GLY A 99 -17.32 14.21 -8.19
CA GLY A 99 -18.27 13.11 -8.10
C GLY A 99 -19.62 13.47 -7.50
N SER A 100 -20.67 12.82 -8.00
CA SER A 100 -22.03 12.91 -7.45
C SER A 100 -22.10 12.34 -6.03
N GLN A 101 -23.16 12.69 -5.27
CA GLN A 101 -23.39 12.10 -3.95
C GLN A 101 -23.51 10.57 -4.00
N LYS A 102 -24.09 10.03 -5.08
CA LYS A 102 -24.17 8.58 -5.32
C LYS A 102 -22.80 7.95 -5.56
N SER A 103 -21.88 8.66 -6.20
CA SER A 103 -20.50 8.20 -6.40
C SER A 103 -19.74 8.16 -5.08
N LYS A 104 -19.88 9.20 -4.25
CA LYS A 104 -19.26 9.29 -2.92
C LYS A 104 -19.74 8.21 -1.95
N THR A 105 -21.03 7.85 -2.00
CA THR A 105 -21.59 6.81 -1.14
C THR A 105 -21.30 5.39 -1.62
N ASN A 106 -21.08 5.16 -2.92
CA ASN A 106 -20.74 3.84 -3.46
C ASN A 106 -19.22 3.56 -3.52
N PHE A 107 -18.39 4.57 -3.28
CA PHE A 107 -16.93 4.46 -3.40
C PHE A 107 -16.33 3.34 -2.52
N HIS A 108 -16.90 3.10 -1.33
CA HIS A 108 -16.44 2.06 -0.40
C HIS A 108 -16.40 0.64 -1.01
N LYS A 109 -17.27 0.35 -1.98
CA LYS A 109 -17.26 -0.95 -2.68
C LYS A 109 -15.99 -1.11 -3.51
N PHE A 110 -15.60 -0.04 -4.19
CA PHE A 110 -14.36 -0.01 -4.97
C PHE A 110 -13.14 -0.03 -4.06
N SER A 111 -13.12 0.77 -2.99
CA SER A 111 -12.05 0.78 -2.00
C SER A 111 -11.80 -0.60 -1.38
N LEU A 112 -12.85 -1.35 -1.08
CA LEU A 112 -12.72 -2.69 -0.49
C LEU A 112 -12.07 -3.68 -1.46
N VAL A 113 -12.40 -3.63 -2.75
CA VAL A 113 -11.77 -4.47 -3.76
C VAL A 113 -10.29 -4.15 -3.87
N VAL A 114 -9.93 -2.88 -4.01
CA VAL A 114 -8.51 -2.47 -4.09
C VAL A 114 -7.74 -2.90 -2.84
N TRP A 115 -8.33 -2.72 -1.66
CA TRP A 115 -7.75 -3.15 -0.39
C TRP A 115 -7.51 -4.65 -0.31
N MET A 116 -8.44 -5.49 -0.77
CA MET A 116 -8.21 -6.94 -0.80
C MET A 116 -7.06 -7.32 -1.74
N PHE A 117 -6.97 -6.72 -2.92
CA PHE A 117 -5.87 -6.95 -3.85
C PHE A 117 -4.52 -6.55 -3.23
N TRP A 118 -4.48 -5.38 -2.58
CA TRP A 118 -3.28 -4.90 -1.90
C TRP A 118 -2.88 -5.83 -0.73
N LEU A 119 -3.84 -6.28 0.07
CA LEU A 119 -3.60 -7.20 1.19
C LEU A 119 -3.01 -8.54 0.70
N ILE A 120 -3.48 -9.08 -0.42
CA ILE A 120 -2.92 -10.30 -1.01
C ILE A 120 -1.44 -10.09 -1.39
N SER A 121 -1.12 -8.95 -2.00
CA SER A 121 0.26 -8.61 -2.35
C SER A 121 1.17 -8.49 -1.11
N TYR A 122 0.67 -7.82 -0.07
CA TYR A 122 1.36 -7.68 1.21
C TYR A 122 1.65 -9.04 1.87
N VAL A 123 0.64 -9.91 1.96
CA VAL A 123 0.80 -11.25 2.55
C VAL A 123 1.75 -12.11 1.73
N ALA A 124 1.68 -12.04 0.40
CA ALA A 124 2.63 -12.72 -0.48
C ALA A 124 4.07 -12.28 -0.18
N GLY A 125 4.31 -10.99 0.01
CA GLY A 125 5.62 -10.46 0.39
C GLY A 125 6.11 -10.94 1.76
N LEU A 126 5.24 -10.94 2.77
CA LEU A 126 5.57 -11.47 4.09
C LEU A 126 5.96 -12.95 4.04
N VAL A 127 5.18 -13.78 3.36
CA VAL A 127 5.44 -15.22 3.27
C VAL A 127 6.75 -15.50 2.55
N MET A 128 7.04 -14.78 1.45
CA MET A 128 8.31 -14.93 0.75
C MET A 128 9.49 -14.50 1.64
N GLY A 129 9.38 -13.38 2.37
CA GLY A 129 10.43 -12.93 3.28
C GLY A 129 10.67 -13.84 4.48
N MET A 130 9.69 -14.65 4.89
CA MET A 130 9.85 -15.66 5.94
C MET A 130 10.45 -16.98 5.45
N THR A 131 10.37 -17.26 4.15
CA THR A 131 10.79 -18.53 3.54
C THR A 131 12.11 -18.46 2.76
N SER A 132 12.66 -17.25 2.60
CA SER A 132 13.93 -16.94 1.92
C SER A 132 15.09 -16.76 2.88
#